data_AF-A0A924ZTW6-F1
#
_entry.id   AF-A0A924ZTW6-F1
#
_cell.length_a   1.000
_cell.length_b   1.000
_cell.length_c   1.000
_cell.angle_alpha   90.00
_cell.angle_beta   90.00
_cell.angle_gamma   90.00
#
_symmetry.space_group_name_H-M   'P 1'
#
loop_
_entity.id
_entity.type
_entity.pdbx_description
1 polymer ?
#
loop_
_entity_poly.entity_id
_entity_poly.type
_entity_poly.pdbx_seq_one_letter_code
_entity_poly.pdbx_strand_id
1 'polypeptide(L)'
;ALGNNKTDADRIGLIFSMNLDLGLMAKSRDSARLAAEASALSVKRLDRSSQLSWTDLQAEINYLKNSLQLSKDLYNYQKKNIEIERRYFQQGRNTIFEFINFEIVAADAELRFFRVLAQMRKTEASARLYTIDERASRP
;
A
#
# COMPACT_ATOMS: atom_id res chain seq x y z
N ALA A 1 75.73 -37.03 5.53
CA ALA A 1 75.64 -37.37 4.10
C ALA A 1 74.57 -36.50 3.47
N LEU A 2 74.95 -35.68 2.49
CA LEU A 2 74.08 -34.89 1.62
C LEU A 2 73.13 -35.81 0.83
N GLY A 3 71.93 -35.34 0.53
CA GLY A 3 70.96 -36.08 -0.29
C GLY A 3 69.73 -35.25 -0.66
N ASN A 4 69.98 -34.09 -1.23
CA ASN A 4 69.02 -33.18 -1.86
C ASN A 4 68.28 -33.90 -3.01
N ASN A 5 66.95 -33.90 -3.05
CA ASN A 5 66.25 -34.13 -4.31
C ASN A 5 65.05 -33.19 -4.45
N LYS A 6 65.31 -32.14 -5.23
CA LYS A 6 64.38 -31.19 -5.81
C LYS A 6 63.19 -31.91 -6.44
N THR A 7 61.98 -31.49 -6.07
CA THR A 7 60.90 -31.21 -7.02
C THR A 7 59.89 -30.27 -6.36
N ASP A 8 60.34 -29.02 -6.15
CA ASP A 8 59.46 -27.85 -6.36
C ASP A 8 58.99 -27.93 -7.81
N ALA A 9 57.89 -28.64 -8.03
CA ALA A 9 57.20 -28.66 -9.31
C ALA A 9 55.93 -27.85 -9.09
N ASP A 10 56.00 -26.55 -9.38
CA ASP A 10 54.85 -25.69 -9.53
C ASP A 10 54.01 -26.24 -10.70
N ARG A 11 53.03 -27.09 -10.38
CA ARG A 11 52.16 -27.72 -11.38
C ARG A 11 51.01 -26.80 -11.66
N ILE A 12 51.17 -26.00 -12.71
CA ILE A 12 50.09 -25.25 -13.31
C ILE A 12 49.38 -26.19 -14.29
N GLY A 13 48.14 -26.58 -13.95
CA GLY A 13 47.30 -27.44 -14.77
C GLY A 13 45.98 -26.74 -15.09
N LEU A 14 45.55 -26.80 -16.35
CA LEU A 14 44.22 -26.36 -16.77
C LEU A 14 43.33 -27.59 -16.87
N ILE A 15 42.28 -27.64 -16.05
CA ILE A 15 41.25 -28.68 -16.14
C ILE A 15 40.21 -28.19 -17.14
N PHE A 16 40.09 -28.91 -18.26
CA PHE A 16 39.06 -28.66 -19.26
C PHE A 16 37.94 -29.68 -19.09
N SER A 17 36.73 -29.20 -18.76
CA SER A 17 35.53 -30.03 -18.65
C SER A 17 34.50 -29.58 -19.69
N MET A 18 34.04 -30.52 -20.52
CA MET A 18 33.02 -30.31 -21.55
C MET A 18 31.85 -31.24 -21.28
N ASN A 19 30.64 -30.68 -21.24
CA ASN A 19 29.41 -31.47 -21.15
C ASN A 19 29.01 -31.93 -22.55
N LEU A 20 28.88 -33.25 -22.75
CA LEU A 20 28.58 -33.84 -24.06
C LEU A 20 27.07 -33.89 -24.36
N ASP A 21 26.21 -33.67 -23.37
CA ASP A 21 24.76 -33.55 -23.58
C ASP A 21 24.38 -32.14 -24.05
N LEU A 22 24.66 -31.89 -25.34
CA LEU A 22 24.36 -30.63 -26.01
C LEU A 22 22.85 -30.34 -26.07
N GLY A 23 22.01 -31.38 -26.07
CA GLY A 23 20.55 -31.26 -26.10
C GLY A 23 19.98 -30.71 -24.80
N LEU A 24 20.47 -31.18 -23.65
CA LEU A 24 20.09 -30.65 -22.34
C LEU A 24 20.60 -29.22 -22.14
N MET A 25 21.83 -28.92 -22.59
CA MET A 25 22.41 -27.57 -22.55
C MET A 25 21.60 -26.57 -23.39
N ALA A 26 21.15 -26.97 -24.59
CA ALA A 26 20.26 -26.14 -25.43
C ALA A 26 18.92 -25.88 -24.73
N LYS A 27 18.27 -26.91 -24.19
CA LYS A 27 17.02 -26.76 -23.42
C LYS A 27 17.19 -25.88 -22.18
N SER A 28 18.32 -25.97 -21.50
CA SER A 28 18.61 -25.13 -20.33
C SER A 28 18.83 -23.66 -20.73
N ARG A 29 19.40 -23.39 -21.91
CA ARG A 29 19.52 -22.02 -22.44
C ARG A 29 18.15 -21.48 -22.83
N ASP A 30 17.33 -22.29 -23.47
CA ASP A 30 15.97 -21.92 -23.85
C ASP A 30 15.10 -21.65 -22.61
N SER A 31 15.19 -22.48 -21.57
CA SER A 31 14.47 -22.24 -20.31
C SER A 31 14.97 -21.00 -19.58
N ALA A 32 16.28 -20.75 -19.56
CA ALA A 32 16.85 -19.52 -19.00
C ALA A 32 16.37 -18.28 -19.78
N ARG A 33 16.29 -18.37 -21.11
CA ARG A 33 15.75 -17.30 -21.96
C ARG A 33 14.27 -17.05 -21.67
N LEU A 34 13.45 -18.10 -21.62
CA LEU A 34 12.03 -17.98 -21.28
C LEU A 34 11.83 -17.41 -19.86
N ALA A 35 12.66 -17.80 -18.90
CA ALA A 35 12.64 -17.23 -17.55
C ALA A 35 13.01 -15.74 -17.55
N ALA A 36 13.99 -15.32 -18.36
CA ALA A 36 14.34 -13.91 -18.52
C ALA A 36 13.20 -13.11 -19.17
N GLU A 37 12.58 -13.66 -20.23
CA GLU A 37 11.41 -13.05 -20.89
C GLU A 37 10.22 -12.94 -19.93
N ALA A 38 9.93 -13.97 -19.14
CA ALA A 38 8.89 -13.96 -18.11
C ALA A 38 9.18 -12.93 -17.01
N SER A 39 10.43 -12.79 -16.58
CA SER A 39 10.84 -11.77 -15.61
C SER A 39 10.64 -10.35 -16.18
N ALA A 40 11.02 -10.11 -17.43
CA ALA A 40 10.79 -8.84 -18.10
C ALA A 40 9.29 -8.50 -18.24
N LEU A 41 8.45 -9.49 -18.54
CA LEU A 41 7.00 -9.33 -18.56
C LEU A 41 6.42 -9.07 -17.16
N SER A 42 6.95 -9.74 -16.13
CA SER A 42 6.55 -9.52 -14.74
C SER A 42 6.84 -8.09 -14.28
N VAL A 43 8.02 -7.56 -14.62
CA VAL A 43 8.38 -6.15 -14.34
C VAL A 43 7.41 -5.20 -15.04
N LYS A 44 7.11 -5.41 -16.33
CA LYS A 44 6.12 -4.58 -17.06
C LYS A 44 4.73 -4.65 -16.43
N ARG A 45 4.31 -5.84 -15.95
CA ARG A 45 3.03 -6.02 -15.25
C ARG A 45 3.02 -5.25 -13.93
N LEU A 46 4.11 -5.33 -13.17
CA LEU A 46 4.25 -4.65 -11.88
C LEU A 46 4.19 -3.13 -12.05
N ASP A 47 4.89 -2.58 -13.05
CA ASP A 47 4.87 -1.15 -13.38
C ASP A 47 3.45 -0.66 -13.71
N ARG A 48 2.74 -1.37 -14.61
CA ARG A 48 1.34 -1.04 -14.92
C ARG A 48 0.42 -1.16 -13.71
N SER A 49 0.61 -2.21 -12.90
CA SER A 49 -0.17 -2.40 -11.68
C SER A 49 0.05 -1.25 -10.70
N SER A 50 1.30 -0.79 -10.55
CA SER A 50 1.65 0.33 -9.69
C SER A 50 1.01 1.63 -10.18
N GLN A 51 1.02 1.88 -11.49
CA GLN A 51 0.38 3.06 -12.09
C GLN A 51 -1.13 3.07 -11.82
N LEU A 52 -1.81 1.93 -12.02
CA LEU A 52 -3.24 1.79 -11.73
C LEU A 52 -3.55 1.96 -10.24
N SER A 53 -2.75 1.32 -9.37
CA SER A 53 -2.91 1.46 -7.92
C SER A 53 -2.73 2.91 -7.46
N TRP A 54 -1.82 3.67 -8.08
CA TRP A 54 -1.65 5.09 -7.80
C TRP A 54 -2.87 5.92 -8.22
N THR A 55 -3.42 5.67 -9.42
CA THR A 55 -4.63 6.38 -9.88
C THR A 55 -5.84 6.09 -8.99
N ASP A 56 -6.02 4.84 -8.60
CA ASP A 56 -7.11 4.42 -7.72
C ASP A 56 -6.99 5.07 -6.34
N LEU A 57 -5.78 5.10 -5.79
CA LEU A 57 -5.49 5.74 -4.51
C LEU A 57 -5.76 7.25 -4.54
N GLN A 58 -5.40 7.93 -5.63
CA GLN A 58 -5.70 9.35 -5.79
C GLN A 58 -7.22 9.60 -5.89
N ALA A 59 -7.95 8.74 -6.60
CA ALA A 59 -9.42 8.80 -6.66
C ALA A 59 -10.04 8.57 -5.28
N GLU A 60 -9.55 7.58 -4.52
CA GLU A 60 -10.01 7.28 -3.16
C GLU A 60 -9.78 8.46 -2.21
N ILE A 61 -8.61 9.10 -2.26
CA ILE A 61 -8.31 10.30 -1.45
C ILE A 61 -9.28 11.43 -1.76
N ASN A 62 -9.56 11.68 -3.04
CA ASN A 62 -10.52 12.72 -3.44
C ASN A 62 -11.93 12.40 -2.94
N TYR A 63 -12.37 11.14 -3.06
CA TYR A 63 -13.64 10.68 -2.53
C TYR A 63 -13.73 10.85 -1.01
N LEU A 64 -12.70 10.41 -0.27
CA LEU A 64 -12.65 10.51 1.19
C LEU A 64 -12.61 11.96 1.66
N LYS A 65 -11.94 12.86 0.92
CA LYS A 65 -11.94 14.30 1.21
C LYS A 65 -13.34 14.90 1.12
N ASN A 66 -14.08 14.57 0.07
CA ASN A 66 -15.47 15.01 -0.09
C ASN A 66 -16.37 14.42 0.99
N SER A 67 -16.21 13.13 1.28
CA SER A 67 -16.96 12.42 2.33
C SER A 67 -16.68 13.00 3.72
N LEU A 68 -15.43 13.39 3.99
CA LEU A 68 -15.03 14.02 5.25
C LEU A 68 -15.69 15.38 5.42
N GLN A 69 -15.69 16.19 4.35
CA GLN A 69 -16.34 17.50 4.37
C GLN A 69 -17.85 17.36 4.64
N LEU A 70 -18.53 16.47 3.93
CA LEU A 70 -19.96 16.22 4.13
C LEU A 70 -20.26 15.69 5.54
N SER A 71 -19.43 14.77 6.05
CA SER A 71 -19.59 14.23 7.41
C SER A 71 -19.36 15.31 8.48
N LYS A 72 -18.41 16.22 8.26
CA LYS A 72 -18.16 17.37 9.13
C LYS A 72 -19.34 18.34 9.14
N ASP A 73 -19.91 18.63 7.98
CA ASP A 73 -21.05 19.52 7.86
C ASP A 73 -22.29 18.92 8.53
N LEU A 74 -22.52 17.61 8.35
CA LEU A 74 -23.57 16.88 9.06
C LEU A 74 -23.37 16.90 10.58
N TYR A 75 -22.16 16.62 11.06
CA TYR A 75 -21.84 16.69 12.49
C TYR A 75 -22.14 18.08 13.06
N ASN A 76 -21.66 19.14 12.41
CA ASN A 76 -21.89 20.51 12.85
C ASN A 76 -23.38 20.87 12.87
N TYR A 77 -24.13 20.41 11.87
CA TYR A 77 -25.58 20.59 11.81
C TYR A 77 -26.29 19.89 12.96
N GLN A 78 -25.99 18.60 13.18
CA GLN A 78 -26.62 17.83 14.26
C GLN A 78 -26.25 18.36 15.65
N LYS A 79 -25.00 18.82 15.82
CA LYS A 79 -24.56 19.50 17.04
C LYS A 79 -25.35 20.78 17.34
N LYS A 80 -25.66 21.58 16.32
CA LYS A 80 -26.52 22.77 16.50
C LYS A 80 -27.97 22.39 16.81
N ASN A 81 -28.50 21.36 16.14
CA ASN A 81 -29.87 20.91 16.37
C ASN A 81 -30.06 20.42 17.80
N ILE A 82 -29.13 19.62 18.34
CA ILE A 82 -29.25 19.12 19.71
C ILE A 82 -29.20 20.24 20.75
N GLU A 83 -28.43 21.31 20.50
CA GLU A 83 -28.42 22.50 21.38
C GLU A 83 -29.76 23.24 21.37
N ILE A 84 -30.46 23.24 20.24
CA ILE A 84 -31.82 23.79 20.13
C ILE A 84 -32.81 22.87 20.86
N GLU A 85 -32.76 21.57 20.61
CA GLU A 85 -33.66 20.60 21.21
C GLU A 85 -33.47 20.49 22.73
N ARG A 86 -32.23 20.62 23.22
CA ARG A 86 -31.95 20.72 24.65
C ARG A 86 -32.67 21.92 25.29
N ARG A 87 -32.73 23.06 24.60
CA ARG A 87 -33.47 24.24 25.09
C ARG A 87 -34.98 23.99 25.09
N TYR A 88 -35.52 23.36 24.05
CA TYR A 88 -36.94 23.00 24.02
C TYR A 88 -37.32 21.98 25.08
N PHE A 89 -36.44 21.01 25.33
CA PHE A 89 -36.59 20.04 26.41
C PHE A 89 -36.60 20.72 27.79
N GLN A 90 -35.67 21.63 28.06
CA GLN A 90 -35.65 22.42 29.30
C GLN A 90 -36.90 23.28 29.51
N GLN A 91 -37.56 23.69 28.42
CA GLN A 91 -38.82 24.43 28.43
C GLN A 91 -40.05 23.51 28.49
N GLY A 92 -39.88 22.18 28.55
CA GLY A 92 -40.97 21.21 28.55
C GLY A 92 -41.72 21.11 27.22
N ARG A 93 -41.15 21.63 26.13
CA ARG A 93 -41.74 21.64 24.78
C ARG A 93 -41.42 20.37 23.98
N ASN A 94 -40.51 19.55 24.47
CA ASN A 94 -40.08 18.31 23.83
C ASN A 94 -40.13 17.14 24.83
N THR A 95 -40.41 15.93 24.34
CA THR A 95 -40.45 14.72 25.15
C THR A 95 -39.04 14.17 25.40
N ILE A 96 -38.86 13.44 26.50
CA ILE A 96 -37.58 12.78 26.83
C ILE A 96 -37.15 11.84 25.69
N PHE A 97 -38.10 11.10 25.11
CA PHE A 97 -37.82 10.13 24.05
C PHE A 97 -37.29 10.81 22.78
N GLU A 98 -37.91 11.91 22.35
CA GLU A 98 -37.44 12.71 21.20
C GLU A 98 -36.05 13.29 21.45
N PHE A 99 -35.81 13.85 22.65
CA PHE A 99 -34.48 14.38 23.01
C PHE A 99 -33.39 13.31 22.94
N ILE A 100 -33.64 12.11 23.48
CA ILE A 100 -32.69 10.98 23.42
C ILE A 100 -32.43 10.57 21.97
N ASN A 101 -33.46 10.54 21.12
CA ASN A 101 -33.27 10.21 19.69
C ASN A 101 -32.36 11.24 19.00
N PHE A 102 -32.51 12.53 19.29
CA PHE A 102 -31.59 13.55 18.77
C PHE A 102 -30.16 13.38 19.29
N GLU A 103 -29.98 12.97 20.55
CA GLU A 103 -28.66 12.61 21.10
C GLU A 103 -28.03 11.43 20.34
N ILE A 104 -28.79 10.38 20.07
CA ILE A 104 -28.30 9.22 19.32
C ILE A 104 -27.88 9.62 17.90
N VAL A 105 -28.71 10.41 17.20
CA VAL A 105 -28.41 10.86 15.84
C VAL A 105 -27.17 11.76 15.80
N ALA A 106 -27.00 12.66 16.76
CA ALA A 106 -25.82 13.51 16.86
C ALA A 106 -24.55 12.68 17.15
N ALA A 107 -24.64 11.71 18.05
CA ALA A 107 -23.53 10.81 18.37
C ALA A 107 -23.14 9.94 17.17
N ASP A 108 -24.10 9.43 16.39
CA ASP A 108 -23.80 8.66 15.19
C ASP A 108 -23.13 9.51 14.10
N ALA A 109 -23.58 10.76 13.92
CA ALA A 109 -22.94 11.71 13.01
C ALA A 109 -21.48 12.01 13.42
N GLU A 110 -21.22 12.16 14.71
CA GLU A 110 -19.87 12.32 15.26
C GLU A 110 -18.98 11.11 15.02
N LEU A 111 -19.48 9.90 15.32
CA LEU A 111 -18.78 8.65 15.08
C LEU A 111 -18.45 8.48 13.60
N ARG A 112 -19.40 8.80 12.72
CA ARG A 112 -19.20 8.75 11.27
C ARG A 112 -18.10 9.70 10.82
N PHE A 113 -18.09 10.93 11.31
CA PHE A 113 -17.04 11.90 11.02
C PHE A 113 -15.65 11.36 11.41
N PHE A 114 -15.50 10.84 12.63
CA PHE A 114 -14.21 10.29 13.08
C PHE A 114 -13.78 9.04 12.30
N ARG A 115 -14.72 8.17 11.90
CA ARG A 115 -14.41 7.00 11.05
C ARG A 115 -13.87 7.44 9.69
N VAL A 116 -14.51 8.40 9.04
CA VAL A 116 -14.06 8.92 7.74
C VAL A 116 -12.70 9.61 7.87
N LEU A 117 -12.49 10.37 8.95
CA LEU A 117 -11.19 11.00 9.24
C LEU A 117 -10.08 9.95 9.44
N ALA A 118 -10.35 8.89 10.20
CA ALA A 118 -9.40 7.81 10.41
C ALA A 118 -9.08 7.07 9.10
N GLN A 119 -10.09 6.81 8.25
CA GLN A 119 -9.89 6.20 6.95
C GLN A 119 -9.03 7.09 6.04
N MET A 120 -9.29 8.40 6.01
CA MET A 120 -8.53 9.36 5.23
C MET A 120 -7.05 9.43 5.68
N ARG A 121 -6.79 9.39 7.00
CA ARG A 121 -5.41 9.33 7.50
C ARG A 121 -4.68 8.04 7.12
N LYS A 122 -5.38 6.90 7.11
CA LYS A 122 -4.81 5.62 6.65
C LYS A 122 -4.45 5.68 5.17
N THR A 123 -5.32 6.21 4.33
CA THR A 123 -5.06 6.32 2.88
C THR A 123 -3.95 7.34 2.58
N GLU A 124 -3.89 8.47 3.31
CA GLU A 124 -2.76 9.40 3.23
C GLU A 124 -1.42 8.73 3.60
N ALA A 125 -1.40 7.89 4.65
CA ALA A 125 -0.20 7.16 5.03
C ALA A 125 0.24 6.18 3.94
N SER A 126 -0.71 5.44 3.35
CA SER A 126 -0.45 4.56 2.20
C SER A 126 0.08 5.35 1.00
N ALA A 127 -0.46 6.54 0.73
CA ALA A 127 0.01 7.41 -0.35
C ALA A 127 1.48 7.79 -0.19
N ARG A 128 1.90 8.11 1.04
CA ARG A 128 3.28 8.50 1.33
C ARG A 128 4.27 7.37 1.04
N LEU A 129 3.89 6.11 1.25
CA LEU A 129 4.74 4.97 0.95
C LEU A 129 5.11 4.94 -0.54
N TYR A 130 4.15 5.15 -1.45
CA TYR A 130 4.43 5.23 -2.89
C TYR A 130 5.39 6.37 -3.25
N THR A 131 5.23 7.55 -2.64
CA THR A 131 6.10 8.70 -2.93
C THR A 131 7.53 8.55 -2.41
N ILE A 132 7.73 7.80 -1.33
CA ILE A 132 9.07 7.50 -0.79
C ILE A 132 9.78 6.52 -1.73
N ASP A 133 9.06 5.50 -2.21
CA ASP A 133 9.60 4.51 -3.15
C ASP A 133 10.03 5.16 -4.48
N GLU A 134 9.27 6.13 -4.99
CA GLU A 134 9.64 6.90 -6.19
C GLU A 134 10.91 7.75 -5.99
N ARG A 135 11.13 8.28 -4.78
CA ARG A 135 12.36 9.05 -4.46
C ARG A 135 13.58 8.14 -4.26
N ALA A 136 13.39 6.94 -3.72
CA ALA A 136 14.46 5.96 -3.52
C ALA A 136 14.90 5.28 -4.83
N SER A 137 14.03 5.25 -5.85
CA SER A 137 14.27 4.61 -7.14
C SER A 137 14.84 5.54 -8.22
N ARG A 138 14.98 6.85 -7.95
CA ARG A 138 15.75 7.78 -8.80
C ARG A 138 17.22 7.76 -8.38
N PRO A 139 18.17 7.48 -9.30
CA PRO A 139 19.61 7.49 -9.00
C PRO A 139 20.15 8.89 -8.69
#